data_AF-A0A2R7UPZ8-F1
#
_entry.id   AF-A0A2R7UPZ8-F1
#
_cell.length_a   1.000
_cell.length_b   1.000
_cell.length_c   1.000
_cell.angle_alpha   90.00
_cell.angle_beta   90.00
_cell.angle_gamma   90.00
#
_symmetry.space_group_name_H-M   'P 1'
#
loop_
_entity.id
_entity.type
_entity.pdbx_description
1 polymer ?
#
loop_
_entity_poly.entity_id
_entity_poly.type
_entity_poly.pdbx_seq_one_letter_code
_entity_poly.pdbx_strand_id
1 'polypeptide(L)'
;MSFTRRQMLKGLTGLVVVGLGAGGAARYWLGKVEDDNAGHDYELIAAPLDVELVPGHKTEAWAFGPSAPGTELRVRQGTWLRVRFINHLPVETTIHWHGIRLPLEMDGVPYVSQLPVKPGEYFDYKFRVPDAGSYWYHPHVSSSEELGRGLVGPLIVEEREPTGFKHERTLSLKNWHVDEQGAWLPFSIPREAARNGTAGRLITINGQADSVTELPAGQVVRVRLLNLDNTWTYRINLKGNCEARIYALDGNPVTPRPLDDDYWLGPGMRICLAIRIPEVGEEISLRDGFVRLGTLRSVASSDAPSDWPPALPPNPIAEPDLENAEKLNFNFEWAAKVSVTTDQDRPSSMWQINGQAWDITDKTCAERPIATLKKGKSYIFELKNMTQYQHPIHLHGMSFKVIGSNRHDIKEPWFTDTYLLGKNERAQVALVADNPGTWMFHCHVIDHMETGLMAAIAVV
;
A
#
# COMPACT_ATOMS: atom_id res chain seq x y z
N MET A 1 41.74 22.25 -39.62
CA MET A 1 41.23 23.60 -39.98
C MET A 1 40.33 24.07 -38.86
N SER A 2 40.54 25.29 -38.40
CA SER A 2 39.83 25.97 -37.31
C SER A 2 38.41 26.35 -37.75
N PHE A 3 37.41 26.06 -36.93
CA PHE A 3 36.06 26.62 -37.11
C PHE A 3 35.97 27.97 -36.39
N THR A 4 35.63 29.02 -37.15
CA THR A 4 35.47 30.40 -36.65
C THR A 4 34.03 30.71 -36.21
N ARG A 5 33.90 31.57 -35.20
CA ARG A 5 32.71 32.05 -34.45
C ARG A 5 31.48 32.61 -35.24
N ARG A 6 31.24 32.26 -36.50
CA ARG A 6 30.15 32.86 -37.33
C ARG A 6 28.96 31.95 -37.67
N GLN A 7 28.83 30.77 -37.05
CA GLN A 7 27.70 29.85 -37.30
C GLN A 7 26.67 29.75 -36.16
N MET A 8 26.73 30.59 -35.12
CA MET A 8 25.82 30.53 -33.97
C MET A 8 24.69 31.58 -33.92
N LEU A 9 24.34 32.25 -35.03
CA LEU A 9 23.11 33.06 -35.06
C LEU A 9 22.42 33.01 -36.43
N LYS A 10 21.47 32.07 -36.53
CA LYS A 10 20.25 32.21 -37.34
C LYS A 10 19.07 31.78 -36.48
N GLY A 11 18.78 32.60 -35.48
CA GLY A 11 17.44 32.67 -34.91
C GLY A 11 16.53 33.50 -35.82
N LEU A 12 15.23 33.18 -35.74
CA LEU A 12 14.10 34.06 -35.99
C LEU A 12 13.98 34.68 -37.39
N THR A 13 13.18 34.04 -38.24
CA THR A 13 12.13 34.71 -39.05
C THR A 13 11.32 33.64 -39.77
N GLY A 14 10.03 33.54 -39.47
CA GLY A 14 9.11 32.62 -40.14
C GLY A 14 7.71 32.61 -39.56
N LEU A 15 7.18 33.79 -39.19
CA LEU A 15 5.77 33.96 -38.83
C LEU A 15 4.97 34.02 -40.14
N VAL A 16 4.50 32.88 -40.62
CA VAL A 16 3.51 32.83 -41.70
C VAL A 16 2.14 32.78 -41.04
N VAL A 17 1.48 33.93 -41.01
CA VAL A 17 0.04 34.03 -40.77
C VAL A 17 -0.66 33.61 -42.06
N VAL A 18 -1.31 32.45 -42.05
CA VAL A 18 -2.37 32.12 -43.02
C VAL A 18 -3.66 32.01 -42.23
N GLY A 19 -4.59 32.90 -42.53
CA GLY A 19 -5.89 33.00 -41.89
C GLY A 19 -6.89 31.96 -42.39
N LEU A 20 -7.75 31.56 -41.43
CA LEU A 20 -9.16 31.21 -41.56
C LEU A 20 -9.60 30.23 -42.66
N GLY A 21 -9.91 29.00 -42.22
CA GLY A 21 -10.76 28.09 -42.97
C GLY A 21 -10.94 26.74 -42.27
N ALA A 22 -12.13 26.56 -41.67
CA ALA A 22 -12.74 25.29 -41.26
C ALA A 22 -12.04 24.43 -40.17
N GLY A 23 -12.85 24.01 -39.20
CA GLY A 23 -12.44 23.22 -38.04
C GLY A 23 -11.92 21.82 -38.36
N GLY A 24 -11.22 21.25 -37.39
CA GLY A 24 -11.10 19.79 -37.23
C GLY A 24 -9.68 19.21 -37.17
N ALA A 25 -8.66 19.81 -37.78
CA ALA A 25 -7.44 19.05 -38.10
C ALA A 25 -6.13 19.43 -37.36
N ALA A 26 -6.09 20.47 -36.53
CA ALA A 26 -4.82 20.94 -35.92
C ALA A 26 -4.51 20.39 -34.52
N ARG A 27 -5.37 19.56 -33.92
CA ARG A 27 -5.15 18.98 -32.57
C ARG A 27 -4.25 17.73 -32.55
N TYR A 28 -3.80 17.24 -33.71
CA TYR A 28 -3.05 15.98 -33.83
C TYR A 28 -1.53 16.11 -33.95
N TRP A 29 -0.96 17.33 -34.02
CA TRP A 29 0.46 17.51 -34.36
C TRP A 29 1.34 18.17 -33.29
N LEU A 30 0.78 18.48 -32.12
CA LEU A 30 1.54 18.99 -30.96
C LEU A 30 1.21 18.14 -29.74
N GLY A 31 1.83 16.96 -29.67
CA GLY A 31 1.94 16.24 -28.40
C GLY A 31 2.74 17.12 -27.44
N LYS A 32 2.20 17.37 -26.24
CA LYS A 32 2.99 17.90 -25.14
C LYS A 32 4.15 16.92 -24.95
N VAL A 33 5.39 17.36 -25.19
CA VAL A 33 6.56 16.59 -24.78
C VAL A 33 6.48 16.57 -23.26
N GLU A 34 5.99 15.46 -22.70
CA GLU A 34 6.14 15.20 -21.28
C GLU A 34 7.65 15.30 -21.00
N ASP A 35 8.03 16.11 -20.01
CA ASP A 35 9.39 16.11 -19.53
C ASP A 35 9.68 14.70 -19.00
N ASP A 36 10.55 13.95 -19.69
CA ASP A 36 10.92 12.58 -19.33
C ASP A 36 11.47 12.46 -17.89
N ASN A 37 11.87 13.59 -17.28
CA ASN A 37 12.33 13.68 -15.89
C ASN A 37 11.31 14.30 -14.93
N ALA A 38 10.10 14.64 -15.38
CA ALA A 38 9.03 15.12 -14.49
C ALA A 38 8.83 14.14 -13.32
N GLY A 39 8.72 14.68 -12.11
CA GLY A 39 8.67 13.88 -10.90
C GLY A 39 8.67 14.71 -9.63
N HIS A 40 8.68 14.03 -8.50
CA HIS A 40 8.74 14.64 -7.17
C HIS A 40 9.97 14.12 -6.43
N ASP A 41 10.71 15.07 -5.84
CA ASP A 41 11.91 14.81 -5.05
C ASP A 41 11.59 14.97 -3.56
N TYR A 42 11.97 13.97 -2.77
CA TYR A 42 11.86 13.98 -1.32
C TYR A 42 13.21 13.66 -0.66
N GLU A 43 13.45 14.27 0.49
CA GLU A 43 14.38 13.77 1.48
C GLU A 43 13.53 13.19 2.62
N LEU A 44 13.75 11.92 2.95
CA LEU A 44 12.99 11.21 3.97
C LEU A 44 13.94 10.62 4.99
N ILE A 45 13.81 11.06 6.24
CA ILE A 45 14.68 10.63 7.34
C ILE A 45 13.89 9.66 8.21
N ALA A 46 14.45 8.46 8.46
CA ALA A 46 14.00 7.63 9.56
C ALA A 46 14.78 7.97 10.82
N ALA A 47 14.10 8.34 11.90
CA ALA A 47 14.75 8.70 13.17
C ALA A 47 13.86 8.36 14.38
N PRO A 48 14.44 8.20 15.58
CA PRO A 48 13.67 8.21 16.82
C PRO A 48 12.94 9.54 16.99
N LEU A 49 11.68 9.48 17.43
CA LEU A 49 10.81 10.63 17.67
C LEU A 49 9.95 10.38 18.91
N ASP A 50 10.07 11.25 19.91
CA ASP A 50 9.11 11.33 21.01
C ASP A 50 7.75 11.79 20.46
N VAL A 51 6.73 10.93 20.56
CA VAL A 51 5.35 11.24 20.20
C VAL A 51 4.43 11.09 21.42
N GLU A 52 3.33 11.83 21.42
CA GLU A 52 2.28 11.69 22.43
C GLU A 52 1.13 10.85 21.86
N LEU A 53 1.26 9.52 21.90
CA LEU A 53 0.19 8.60 21.49
C LEU A 53 -0.90 8.48 22.56
N VAL A 54 -0.47 8.40 23.82
CA VAL A 54 -1.35 8.39 24.99
C VAL A 54 -1.31 9.78 25.61
N PRO A 55 -2.47 10.45 25.82
CA PRO A 55 -2.50 11.80 26.38
C PRO A 55 -1.72 11.92 27.70
N GLY A 56 -0.79 12.89 27.76
CA GLY A 56 0.08 13.13 28.91
C GLY A 56 1.31 12.22 29.01
N HIS A 57 1.52 11.30 28.07
CA HIS A 57 2.62 10.34 28.08
C HIS A 57 3.45 10.42 26.79
N LYS A 58 4.77 10.33 26.96
CA LYS A 58 5.70 10.24 25.83
C LYS A 58 5.92 8.78 25.44
N THR A 59 5.91 8.52 24.14
CA THR A 59 6.30 7.25 23.55
C THR A 59 7.47 7.48 22.60
N GLU A 60 8.58 6.77 22.80
CA GLU A 60 9.76 6.84 21.91
C GLU A 60 9.48 5.99 20.65
N ALA A 61 8.89 6.62 19.64
CA ALA A 61 8.58 6.01 18.35
C ALA A 61 9.75 6.11 17.38
N TRP A 62 9.67 5.37 16.28
CA TRP A 62 10.51 5.55 15.10
C TRP A 62 9.64 6.11 13.99
N ALA A 63 10.05 7.22 13.40
CA ALA A 63 9.24 8.02 12.48
C ALA A 63 9.94 8.18 11.14
N PHE A 64 9.14 8.23 10.07
CA PHE A 64 9.57 8.73 8.76
C PHE A 64 9.19 10.21 8.63
N GLY A 65 10.18 11.09 8.86
CA GLY A 65 9.97 12.53 8.93
C GLY A 65 9.41 12.98 10.29
N PRO A 66 8.53 13.99 10.35
CA PRO A 66 8.11 14.62 11.61
C PRO A 66 6.92 13.93 12.31
N SER A 67 6.46 12.77 11.84
CA SER A 67 5.28 12.10 12.39
C SER A 67 5.38 10.57 12.33
N ALA A 68 4.60 9.90 13.19
CA ALA A 68 4.37 8.46 13.17
C ALA A 68 2.85 8.20 13.35
N PRO A 69 2.11 7.65 12.34
CA PRO A 69 2.58 7.24 11.03
C PRO A 69 3.31 8.35 10.24
N GLY A 70 4.22 7.93 9.39
CA GLY A 70 5.16 8.71 8.60
C GLY A 70 4.51 9.73 7.67
N THR A 71 5.37 10.61 7.15
CA THR A 71 5.01 11.69 6.23
C THR A 71 4.22 11.17 5.03
N GLU A 72 3.13 11.84 4.65
CA GLU A 72 2.45 11.55 3.39
C GLU A 72 3.31 11.95 2.20
N LEU A 73 3.63 11.00 1.34
CA LEU A 73 4.31 11.24 0.08
C LEU A 73 3.29 11.34 -1.05
N ARG A 74 3.49 12.32 -1.94
CA ARG A 74 2.64 12.54 -3.11
C ARG A 74 3.45 12.56 -4.39
N VAL A 75 2.91 11.93 -5.42
CA VAL A 75 3.49 11.92 -6.76
C VAL A 75 2.39 11.74 -7.81
N ARG A 76 2.58 12.28 -9.01
CA ARG A 76 1.61 12.14 -10.11
C ARG A 76 1.84 10.84 -10.87
N GLN A 77 0.78 10.13 -11.21
CA GLN A 77 0.82 8.95 -12.08
C GLN A 77 1.60 9.21 -13.37
N GLY A 78 2.49 8.28 -13.73
CA GLY A 78 3.36 8.36 -14.90
C GLY A 78 4.67 9.13 -14.67
N THR A 79 4.82 9.86 -13.57
CA THR A 79 6.04 10.63 -13.27
C THR A 79 7.02 9.84 -12.38
N TRP A 80 8.21 10.38 -12.16
CA TRP A 80 9.21 9.79 -11.27
C TRP A 80 8.95 10.15 -9.81
N LEU A 81 9.04 9.17 -8.92
CA LEU A 81 9.26 9.40 -7.49
C LEU A 81 10.75 9.24 -7.21
N ARG A 82 11.36 10.24 -6.58
CA ARG A 82 12.78 10.27 -6.19
C ARG A 82 12.87 10.56 -4.71
N VAL A 83 13.37 9.62 -3.93
CA VAL A 83 13.46 9.76 -2.47
C VAL A 83 14.87 9.44 -2.03
N ARG A 84 15.56 10.44 -1.49
CA ARG A 84 16.76 10.22 -0.69
C ARG A 84 16.33 9.79 0.70
N PHE A 85 16.43 8.50 0.96
CA PHE A 85 16.16 7.94 2.27
C PHE A 85 17.42 8.01 3.13
N ILE A 86 17.34 8.56 4.34
CA ILE A 86 18.46 8.68 5.27
C ILE A 86 18.11 7.94 6.56
N ASN A 87 18.96 7.02 7.00
CA ASN A 87 18.75 6.25 8.20
C ASN A 87 19.47 6.88 9.40
N HIS A 88 18.73 7.52 10.30
CA HIS A 88 19.22 8.02 11.60
C HIS A 88 18.76 7.14 12.78
N LEU A 89 18.25 5.93 12.51
CA LEU A 89 17.94 4.94 13.54
C LEU A 89 19.22 4.27 14.07
N PRO A 90 19.17 3.63 15.25
CA PRO A 90 20.28 2.82 15.74
C PRO A 90 20.44 1.46 15.04
N VAL A 91 19.50 1.08 14.16
CA VAL A 91 19.45 -0.21 13.45
C VAL A 91 19.44 -0.02 11.94
N GLU A 92 19.78 -1.08 11.19
CA GLU A 92 19.61 -1.09 9.74
C GLU A 92 18.13 -1.16 9.36
N THR A 93 17.75 -0.60 8.22
CA THR A 93 16.36 -0.61 7.74
C THR A 93 16.30 -0.48 6.22
N THR A 94 15.12 -0.56 5.63
CA THR A 94 14.85 -0.32 4.21
C THR A 94 13.52 0.42 4.04
N ILE A 95 13.16 0.75 2.80
CA ILE A 95 11.80 1.15 2.43
C ILE A 95 11.31 0.24 1.32
N HIS A 96 10.32 -0.59 1.64
CA HIS A 96 9.46 -1.25 0.67
C HIS A 96 8.28 -0.34 0.30
N TRP A 97 7.94 -0.31 -0.99
CA TRP A 97 6.89 0.53 -1.56
C TRP A 97 5.67 -0.32 -1.87
N HIS A 98 4.88 -0.57 -0.84
CA HIS A 98 3.82 -1.57 -0.85
C HIS A 98 2.79 -1.34 -1.96
N GLY A 99 2.66 -2.34 -2.83
CA GLY A 99 1.74 -2.38 -3.96
C GLY A 99 2.22 -1.62 -5.22
N ILE A 100 3.37 -0.94 -5.16
CA ILE A 100 3.93 -0.26 -6.34
C ILE A 100 4.60 -1.27 -7.28
N ARG A 101 4.27 -1.21 -8.57
CA ARG A 101 5.00 -1.92 -9.63
C ARG A 101 6.22 -1.12 -10.06
N LEU A 102 7.37 -1.43 -9.47
CA LEU A 102 8.65 -0.74 -9.68
C LEU A 102 9.75 -1.71 -10.14
N PRO A 103 10.92 -1.24 -10.62
CA PRO A 103 12.08 -2.11 -10.85
C PRO A 103 12.52 -2.81 -9.57
N LEU A 104 12.93 -4.07 -9.66
CA LEU A 104 13.27 -4.91 -8.50
C LEU A 104 14.21 -4.19 -7.52
N GLU A 105 15.23 -3.50 -8.03
CA GLU A 105 16.29 -2.84 -7.25
C GLU A 105 15.75 -1.76 -6.29
N MET A 106 14.52 -1.31 -6.49
CA MET A 106 13.86 -0.27 -5.69
C MET A 106 12.85 -0.83 -4.68
N ASP A 107 12.69 -2.16 -4.59
CA ASP A 107 11.59 -2.79 -3.83
C ASP A 107 11.78 -2.84 -2.32
N GLY A 108 12.95 -2.47 -1.78
CA GLY A 108 13.11 -2.45 -0.32
C GLY A 108 13.44 -3.77 0.36
N VAL A 109 13.60 -4.87 -0.38
CA VAL A 109 13.82 -6.22 0.16
C VAL A 109 15.32 -6.50 0.34
N PRO A 110 15.81 -6.68 1.58
CA PRO A 110 17.20 -6.99 1.87
C PRO A 110 17.73 -8.20 1.10
N TYR A 111 18.93 -8.07 0.52
CA TYR A 111 19.66 -9.12 -0.22
C TYR A 111 18.97 -9.63 -1.49
N VAL A 112 17.74 -9.17 -1.78
CA VAL A 112 17.01 -9.46 -3.02
C VAL A 112 17.06 -8.27 -3.95
N SER A 113 16.59 -7.11 -3.50
CA SER A 113 16.63 -5.87 -4.28
C SER A 113 17.85 -5.01 -3.96
N GLN A 114 18.18 -4.90 -2.67
CA GLN A 114 19.22 -4.01 -2.17
C GLN A 114 19.84 -4.54 -0.89
N LEU A 115 20.97 -3.96 -0.47
CA LEU A 115 21.48 -4.17 0.89
C LEU A 115 20.69 -3.29 1.88
N PRO A 116 20.49 -3.72 3.13
CA PRO A 116 19.95 -2.86 4.18
C PRO A 116 20.74 -1.55 4.30
N VAL A 117 20.03 -0.46 4.55
CA VAL A 117 20.63 0.86 4.77
C VAL A 117 21.05 0.96 6.23
N LYS A 118 22.35 1.07 6.50
CA LYS A 118 22.86 1.09 7.88
C LYS A 118 22.63 2.44 8.57
N PRO A 119 22.74 2.50 9.91
CA PRO A 119 22.76 3.76 10.64
C PRO A 119 23.77 4.76 10.06
N GLY A 120 23.31 5.98 9.80
CA GLY A 120 24.09 7.07 9.19
C GLY A 120 24.26 6.99 7.67
N GLU A 121 23.77 5.94 7.01
CA GLU A 121 23.80 5.79 5.56
C GLU A 121 22.51 6.31 4.89
N TYR A 122 22.53 6.35 3.56
CA TYR A 122 21.38 6.72 2.74
C TYR A 122 21.21 5.78 1.56
N PHE A 123 20.00 5.73 1.00
CA PHE A 123 19.71 5.08 -0.28
C PHE A 123 18.83 5.98 -1.14
N ASP A 124 19.11 6.04 -2.44
CA ASP A 124 18.32 6.82 -3.39
C ASP A 124 17.31 5.92 -4.10
N TYR A 125 16.06 5.99 -3.68
CA TYR A 125 14.96 5.33 -4.38
C TYR A 125 14.53 6.16 -5.58
N LYS A 126 14.49 5.55 -6.77
CA LYS A 126 14.04 6.21 -8.00
C LYS A 126 13.28 5.24 -8.90
N PHE A 127 11.99 5.49 -9.07
CA PHE A 127 11.14 4.70 -9.96
C PHE A 127 10.00 5.54 -10.53
N ARG A 128 9.41 5.10 -11.65
CA ARG A 128 8.17 5.67 -12.17
C ARG A 128 6.98 5.04 -11.47
N VAL A 129 5.91 5.80 -11.27
CA VAL A 129 4.67 5.32 -10.67
C VAL A 129 3.60 5.09 -11.74
N PRO A 130 3.42 3.85 -12.25
CA PRO A 130 2.48 3.61 -13.35
C PRO A 130 1.01 3.70 -12.93
N ASP A 131 0.74 3.43 -11.65
CA ASP A 131 -0.59 3.20 -11.12
C ASP A 131 -0.98 4.31 -10.16
N ALA A 132 -2.15 4.93 -10.38
CA ALA A 132 -2.72 5.90 -9.46
C ALA A 132 -3.44 5.20 -8.32
N GLY A 133 -3.52 5.84 -7.15
CA GLY A 133 -4.22 5.28 -6.00
C GLY A 133 -3.58 5.60 -4.67
N SER A 134 -4.01 4.86 -3.65
CA SER A 134 -3.44 4.90 -2.31
C SER A 134 -2.54 3.68 -2.11
N TYR A 135 -1.27 3.94 -1.88
CA TYR A 135 -0.21 3.00 -1.55
C TYR A 135 0.41 3.43 -0.22
N TRP A 136 1.43 2.73 0.22
CA TRP A 136 2.13 3.06 1.45
C TRP A 136 3.56 2.54 1.39
N TYR A 137 4.36 2.92 2.38
CA TYR A 137 5.76 2.53 2.46
C TYR A 137 6.12 2.14 3.88
N HIS A 138 6.95 1.11 4.02
CA HIS A 138 7.38 0.54 5.30
C HIS A 138 8.66 -0.28 5.14
N PRO A 139 9.42 -0.56 6.21
CA PRO A 139 10.57 -1.46 6.14
C PRO A 139 10.23 -2.91 5.83
N HIS A 140 11.21 -3.61 5.27
CA HIS A 140 11.18 -5.07 5.07
C HIS A 140 12.37 -5.75 5.79
N VAL A 141 12.81 -5.12 6.89
CA VAL A 141 13.82 -5.58 7.86
C VAL A 141 13.16 -5.55 9.23
N SER A 142 13.36 -6.59 10.06
CA SER A 142 12.87 -6.65 11.46
C SER A 142 11.47 -6.04 11.65
N SER A 143 10.58 -6.40 10.73
CA SER A 143 9.36 -5.65 10.43
C SER A 143 8.41 -5.52 11.62
N SER A 144 8.34 -6.51 12.52
CA SER A 144 7.45 -6.45 13.70
C SER A 144 7.80 -5.27 14.60
N GLU A 145 9.09 -5.10 14.93
CA GLU A 145 9.57 -3.99 15.75
C GLU A 145 9.58 -2.66 14.98
N GLU A 146 10.11 -2.64 13.77
CA GLU A 146 10.25 -1.41 12.99
C GLU A 146 8.91 -0.77 12.65
N LEU A 147 7.96 -1.54 12.10
CA LEU A 147 6.61 -1.06 11.83
C LEU A 147 5.86 -0.82 13.14
N GLY A 148 6.08 -1.69 14.14
CA GLY A 148 5.47 -1.58 15.47
C GLY A 148 5.75 -0.22 16.12
N ARG A 149 7.02 0.23 16.05
CA ARG A 149 7.50 1.52 16.55
C ARG A 149 7.07 2.73 15.71
N GLY A 150 6.57 2.54 14.50
CA GLY A 150 5.92 3.61 13.73
C GLY A 150 6.45 3.85 12.31
N LEU A 151 7.37 3.03 11.80
CA LEU A 151 7.93 3.16 10.46
C LEU A 151 6.95 2.66 9.38
N VAL A 152 5.85 3.39 9.22
CA VAL A 152 4.83 3.17 8.18
C VAL A 152 4.31 4.52 7.71
N GLY A 153 4.15 4.76 6.42
CA GLY A 153 3.64 6.04 5.92
C GLY A 153 2.83 5.93 4.63
N PRO A 154 1.87 6.83 4.38
CA PRO A 154 1.05 6.78 3.18
C PRO A 154 1.80 7.32 1.95
N LEU A 155 1.61 6.67 0.81
CA LEU A 155 2.05 7.10 -0.51
C LEU A 155 0.82 7.30 -1.40
N ILE A 156 0.53 8.53 -1.77
CA ILE A 156 -0.58 8.86 -2.66
C ILE A 156 -0.03 9.10 -4.07
N VAL A 157 -0.43 8.24 -5.00
CA VAL A 157 -0.21 8.47 -6.43
C VAL A 157 -1.45 9.15 -6.99
N GLU A 158 -1.35 10.45 -7.24
CA GLU A 158 -2.43 11.23 -7.83
C GLU A 158 -2.70 10.77 -9.25
N GLU A 159 -3.98 10.62 -9.61
CA GLU A 159 -4.38 10.32 -10.98
C GLU A 159 -3.84 11.38 -11.93
N ARG A 160 -3.45 10.94 -13.15
CA ARG A 160 -2.95 11.85 -14.18
C ARG A 160 -4.02 12.88 -14.57
N GLU A 161 -5.25 12.41 -14.73
CA GLU A 161 -6.40 13.23 -15.08
C GLU A 161 -7.21 13.63 -13.84
N PRO A 162 -7.88 14.79 -13.85
CA PRO A 162 -8.76 15.20 -12.76
C PRO A 162 -9.87 14.19 -12.50
N THR A 163 -10.03 13.79 -11.23
CA THR A 163 -10.98 12.72 -10.83
C THR A 163 -12.40 13.21 -10.58
N GLY A 164 -12.62 14.52 -10.53
CA GLY A 164 -13.90 15.13 -10.14
C GLY A 164 -14.09 15.28 -8.62
N PHE A 165 -13.26 14.65 -7.80
CA PHE A 165 -13.22 14.94 -6.37
C PHE A 165 -12.62 16.31 -6.11
N LYS A 166 -13.35 17.19 -5.42
CA LYS A 166 -12.85 18.51 -5.00
C LYS A 166 -12.08 18.46 -3.67
N HIS A 167 -12.42 17.49 -2.83
CA HIS A 167 -11.86 17.34 -1.49
C HIS A 167 -11.40 15.91 -1.28
N GLU A 168 -10.27 15.77 -0.61
CA GLU A 168 -9.80 14.48 -0.14
C GLU A 168 -9.15 14.57 1.24
N ARG A 169 -9.15 13.43 1.94
CA ARG A 169 -8.47 13.23 3.22
C ARG A 169 -7.85 11.85 3.27
N THR A 170 -6.65 11.78 3.83
CA THR A 170 -5.97 10.51 4.12
C THR A 170 -6.17 10.17 5.59
N LEU A 171 -6.64 8.95 5.84
CA LEU A 171 -6.84 8.38 7.16
C LEU A 171 -5.97 7.12 7.27
N SER A 172 -4.85 7.25 7.98
CA SER A 172 -3.91 6.16 8.22
C SER A 172 -4.25 5.48 9.55
N LEU A 173 -4.74 4.24 9.48
CA LEU A 173 -5.08 3.43 10.64
C LEU A 173 -3.85 2.69 11.16
N LYS A 174 -3.65 2.73 12.47
CA LYS A 174 -2.66 1.89 13.17
C LYS A 174 -3.13 1.61 14.59
N ASN A 175 -2.98 0.37 15.04
CA ASN A 175 -3.24 -0.11 16.38
C ASN A 175 -1.90 -0.37 17.10
N TRP A 176 -1.51 0.57 17.96
CA TRP A 176 -0.18 0.60 18.57
C TRP A 176 -0.02 -0.38 19.73
N HIS A 177 1.12 -1.06 19.79
CA HIS A 177 1.57 -1.92 20.89
C HIS A 177 2.09 -1.09 22.06
N VAL A 178 1.24 -0.26 22.67
CA VAL A 178 1.60 0.55 23.84
C VAL A 178 0.71 0.23 25.04
N ASP A 179 1.24 0.33 26.25
CA ASP A 179 0.46 0.23 27.49
C ASP A 179 -0.28 1.55 27.79
N GLU A 180 -1.00 1.62 28.92
CA GLU A 180 -1.76 2.81 29.33
C GLU A 180 -0.88 4.01 29.70
N GLN A 181 0.44 3.82 29.81
CA GLN A 181 1.43 4.87 30.12
C GLN A 181 2.31 5.22 28.92
N GLY A 182 1.99 4.68 27.73
CA GLY A 182 2.71 4.95 26.49
C GLY A 182 4.01 4.16 26.32
N ALA A 183 4.32 3.20 27.20
CA ALA A 183 5.48 2.33 27.03
C ALA A 183 5.16 1.19 26.05
N TRP A 184 6.18 0.71 25.33
CA TRP A 184 6.02 -0.36 24.34
C TRP A 184 5.68 -1.69 25.02
N LEU A 185 4.60 -2.31 24.54
CA LEU A 185 4.31 -3.73 24.72
C LEU A 185 5.10 -4.55 23.69
N PRO A 186 5.24 -5.88 23.88
CA PRO A 186 5.89 -6.73 22.90
C PRO A 186 5.22 -6.64 21.52
N PHE A 187 6.03 -6.48 20.47
CA PHE A 187 5.54 -6.45 19.09
C PHE A 187 5.21 -7.84 18.53
N SER A 188 5.77 -8.89 19.14
CA SER A 188 5.47 -10.28 18.82
C SER A 188 5.32 -11.11 20.10
N ILE A 189 4.18 -11.76 20.24
CA ILE A 189 3.83 -12.68 21.33
C ILE A 189 3.57 -14.05 20.69
N PRO A 190 4.39 -15.09 20.95
CA PRO A 190 4.32 -16.36 20.22
C PRO A 190 2.93 -17.00 20.17
N ARG A 191 2.15 -16.89 21.25
CA ARG A 191 0.78 -17.44 21.32
C ARG A 191 -0.19 -16.70 20.39
N GLU A 192 -0.01 -15.40 20.19
CA GLU A 192 -0.84 -14.57 19.32
C GLU A 192 -0.36 -14.62 17.87
N ALA A 193 0.96 -14.61 17.66
CA ALA A 193 1.62 -14.85 16.39
C ALA A 193 1.24 -16.21 15.76
N ALA A 194 0.97 -17.24 16.57
CA ALA A 194 0.45 -18.53 16.12
C ALA A 194 -1.05 -18.52 15.76
N ARG A 195 -1.72 -17.35 15.76
CA ARG A 195 -3.16 -17.18 15.56
C ARG A 195 -3.46 -16.13 14.48
N ASN A 196 -3.93 -14.95 14.88
CA ASN A 196 -4.23 -13.83 13.97
C ASN A 196 -3.16 -12.73 14.02
N GLY A 197 -2.05 -12.96 14.74
CA GLY A 197 -1.04 -11.95 15.04
C GLY A 197 -1.23 -11.26 16.39
N THR A 198 -0.15 -10.66 16.88
CA THR A 198 -0.04 -9.91 18.13
C THR A 198 -0.76 -8.57 18.00
N ALA A 199 -1.87 -8.44 18.71
CA ALA A 199 -2.72 -7.26 18.60
C ALA A 199 -2.10 -6.06 19.34
N GLY A 200 -2.15 -4.89 18.72
CA GLY A 200 -1.95 -3.63 19.43
C GLY A 200 -3.10 -3.33 20.40
N ARG A 201 -2.93 -2.28 21.21
CA ARG A 201 -3.92 -1.85 22.20
C ARG A 201 -4.57 -0.51 21.86
N LEU A 202 -3.82 0.42 21.26
CA LEU A 202 -4.28 1.79 21.02
C LEU A 202 -4.50 2.05 19.53
N ILE A 203 -5.77 2.13 19.13
CA ILE A 203 -6.15 2.46 17.76
C ILE A 203 -6.04 3.98 17.55
N THR A 204 -5.41 4.37 16.45
CA THR A 204 -5.26 5.77 16.04
C THR A 204 -5.61 5.95 14.57
N ILE A 205 -6.01 7.18 14.24
CA ILE A 205 -6.07 7.69 12.87
C ILE A 205 -5.05 8.81 12.76
N ASN A 206 -4.09 8.69 11.84
CA ASN A 206 -3.00 9.67 11.67
C ASN A 206 -2.24 9.95 12.99
N GLY A 207 -2.03 8.92 13.81
CA GLY A 207 -1.34 9.03 15.10
C GLY A 207 -2.19 9.63 16.24
N GLN A 208 -3.48 9.91 16.01
CA GLN A 208 -4.38 10.49 17.00
C GLN A 208 -5.45 9.48 17.44
N ALA A 209 -5.55 9.23 18.74
CA ALA A 209 -6.68 8.52 19.34
C ALA A 209 -7.93 9.42 19.36
N ASP A 210 -9.13 8.84 19.22
CA ASP A 210 -10.41 9.59 19.13
C ASP A 210 -10.37 10.74 18.11
N SER A 211 -9.71 10.52 16.98
CA SER A 211 -9.48 11.54 15.95
C SER A 211 -10.79 12.17 15.46
N VAL A 212 -10.79 13.49 15.33
CA VAL A 212 -11.87 14.24 14.69
C VAL A 212 -11.35 14.83 13.38
N THR A 213 -11.91 14.39 12.26
CA THR A 213 -11.59 14.91 10.93
C THR A 213 -12.73 15.81 10.45
N GLU A 214 -12.44 17.09 10.24
CA GLU A 214 -13.41 18.06 9.73
C GLU A 214 -13.55 17.97 8.21
N LEU A 215 -14.79 17.86 7.73
CA LEU A 215 -15.15 17.67 6.33
C LEU A 215 -16.25 18.66 5.90
N PRO A 216 -16.18 19.23 4.69
CA PRO A 216 -17.11 20.27 4.24
C PRO A 216 -18.52 19.71 3.96
N ALA A 217 -19.53 20.30 4.59
CA ALA A 217 -20.94 19.93 4.44
C ALA A 217 -21.40 19.94 2.96
N GLY A 218 -22.23 18.96 2.60
CA GLY A 218 -22.82 18.83 1.26
C GLY A 218 -21.87 18.32 0.16
N GLN A 219 -20.57 18.23 0.43
CA GLN A 219 -19.59 17.75 -0.55
C GLN A 219 -19.49 16.22 -0.56
N VAL A 220 -19.06 15.65 -1.69
CA VAL A 220 -18.46 14.31 -1.73
C VAL A 220 -16.98 14.43 -1.46
N VAL A 221 -16.52 13.85 -0.36
CA VAL A 221 -15.11 13.83 0.00
C VAL A 221 -14.53 12.45 -0.31
N ARG A 222 -13.37 12.42 -0.97
CA ARG A 222 -12.55 11.22 -1.13
C ARG A 222 -11.77 10.95 0.15
N VAL A 223 -12.15 9.92 0.88
CA VAL A 223 -11.45 9.40 2.04
C VAL A 223 -10.57 8.24 1.61
N ARG A 224 -9.25 8.44 1.67
CA ARG A 224 -8.23 7.42 1.45
C ARG A 224 -7.95 6.76 2.78
N LEU A 225 -8.48 5.57 3.00
CA LEU A 225 -8.30 4.82 4.23
C LEU A 225 -7.21 3.77 4.01
N LEU A 226 -6.20 3.75 4.86
CA LEU A 226 -5.08 2.82 4.77
C LEU A 226 -4.96 2.07 6.07
N ASN A 227 -4.89 0.74 6.00
CA ASN A 227 -4.49 -0.08 7.14
C ASN A 227 -2.97 -0.23 7.14
N LEU A 228 -2.30 0.54 8.00
CA LEU A 228 -0.85 0.51 8.19
C LEU A 228 -0.44 -0.32 9.42
N ASP A 229 -1.36 -1.16 9.91
CA ASP A 229 -1.15 -1.96 11.12
C ASP A 229 -0.33 -3.22 10.85
N ASN A 230 0.34 -3.71 11.89
CA ASN A 230 1.12 -4.94 11.81
C ASN A 230 0.24 -6.20 11.69
N THR A 231 -0.95 -6.23 12.30
CA THR A 231 -1.69 -7.50 12.50
C THR A 231 -3.21 -7.36 12.42
N TRP A 232 -3.75 -6.19 12.77
CA TRP A 232 -5.17 -5.99 12.96
C TRP A 232 -5.92 -5.83 11.64
N THR A 233 -7.01 -6.57 11.50
CA THR A 233 -7.95 -6.43 10.38
C THR A 233 -9.16 -5.65 10.87
N TYR A 234 -9.39 -4.46 10.33
CA TYR A 234 -10.51 -3.61 10.71
C TYR A 234 -11.77 -3.99 9.92
N ARG A 235 -12.93 -4.11 10.59
CA ARG A 235 -14.24 -4.26 9.94
C ARG A 235 -14.89 -2.90 9.75
N ILE A 236 -14.46 -2.21 8.71
CA ILE A 236 -14.80 -0.82 8.45
C ILE A 236 -16.29 -0.67 8.14
N ASN A 237 -16.96 0.16 8.94
CA ASN A 237 -18.30 0.62 8.64
C ASN A 237 -18.50 2.09 9.08
N LEU A 238 -19.59 2.69 8.61
CA LEU A 238 -19.99 4.04 8.98
C LEU A 238 -21.34 4.02 9.69
N LYS A 239 -21.48 4.84 10.73
CA LYS A 239 -22.76 5.09 11.39
C LYS A 239 -23.01 6.60 11.47
N GLY A 240 -24.26 6.98 11.25
CA GLY A 240 -24.68 8.37 11.13
C GLY A 240 -25.42 8.58 9.83
N ASN A 241 -25.83 9.81 9.57
CA ASN A 241 -26.49 10.18 8.33
C ASN A 241 -25.44 10.42 7.23
N CYS A 242 -25.09 9.37 6.50
CA CYS A 242 -24.18 9.50 5.38
C CYS A 242 -24.41 8.42 4.33
N GLU A 243 -24.13 8.77 3.08
CA GLU A 243 -23.97 7.81 2.00
C GLU A 243 -22.48 7.66 1.70
N ALA A 244 -22.01 6.43 1.52
CA ALA A 244 -20.63 6.16 1.16
C ALA A 244 -20.54 5.15 0.00
N ARG A 245 -19.54 5.35 -0.86
CA ARG A 245 -19.27 4.49 -2.03
C ARG A 245 -17.78 4.17 -2.12
N ILE A 246 -17.46 2.92 -2.39
CA ILE A 246 -16.11 2.45 -2.70
C ILE A 246 -15.82 2.79 -4.17
N TYR A 247 -14.67 3.41 -4.43
CA TYR A 247 -14.18 3.74 -5.78
C TYR A 247 -12.90 2.99 -6.17
N ALA A 248 -12.12 2.51 -5.19
CA ALA A 248 -10.91 1.72 -5.42
C ALA A 248 -10.60 0.85 -4.21
N LEU A 249 -9.95 -0.27 -4.45
CA LEU A 249 -9.43 -1.22 -3.46
C LEU A 249 -7.94 -1.38 -3.69
N ASP A 250 -7.12 -1.23 -2.65
CA ASP A 250 -5.66 -1.42 -2.68
C ASP A 250 -5.00 -0.65 -3.82
N GLY A 251 -5.37 0.63 -3.93
CA GLY A 251 -4.89 1.51 -5.00
C GLY A 251 -5.51 1.28 -6.37
N ASN A 252 -6.29 0.21 -6.57
CA ASN A 252 -6.81 -0.16 -7.88
C ASN A 252 -8.30 0.19 -8.03
N PRO A 253 -8.67 1.04 -9.01
CA PRO A 253 -10.05 1.42 -9.28
C PRO A 253 -10.99 0.23 -9.51
N VAL A 254 -12.22 0.38 -9.02
CA VAL A 254 -13.35 -0.54 -9.27
C VAL A 254 -14.58 0.26 -9.70
N THR A 255 -15.58 -0.41 -10.26
CA THR A 255 -16.88 0.22 -10.49
C THR A 255 -17.44 0.75 -9.16
N PRO A 256 -17.84 2.04 -9.08
CA PRO A 256 -18.33 2.60 -7.83
C PRO A 256 -19.52 1.82 -7.28
N ARG A 257 -19.40 1.37 -6.04
CA ARG A 257 -20.43 0.60 -5.33
C ARG A 257 -20.63 1.12 -3.92
N PRO A 258 -21.83 1.01 -3.33
CA PRO A 258 -22.04 1.40 -1.93
C PRO A 258 -21.05 0.70 -0.98
N LEU A 259 -20.75 1.35 0.14
CA LEU A 259 -20.20 0.64 1.29
C LEU A 259 -21.35 -0.16 1.92
N ASP A 260 -21.28 -1.49 1.80
CA ASP A 260 -22.20 -2.40 2.47
C ASP A 260 -21.96 -2.40 4.00
N ASP A 261 -22.52 -3.35 4.76
CA ASP A 261 -22.47 -3.39 6.23
C ASP A 261 -21.06 -3.20 6.81
N ASP A 262 -20.15 -4.17 6.60
CA ASP A 262 -18.75 -4.12 7.06
C ASP A 262 -17.82 -4.45 5.88
N TYR A 263 -16.85 -3.58 5.58
CA TYR A 263 -15.72 -3.90 4.70
C TYR A 263 -14.50 -4.33 5.52
N TRP A 264 -13.97 -5.53 5.28
CA TRP A 264 -12.84 -6.07 6.02
C TRP A 264 -11.53 -5.57 5.41
N LEU A 265 -10.84 -4.70 6.13
CA LEU A 265 -9.59 -4.07 5.72
C LEU A 265 -8.42 -4.72 6.45
N GLY A 266 -7.74 -5.66 5.79
CA GLY A 266 -6.56 -6.36 6.34
C GLY A 266 -5.32 -5.48 6.40
N PRO A 267 -4.29 -5.88 7.18
CA PRO A 267 -2.96 -5.26 7.14
C PRO A 267 -2.45 -5.06 5.71
N GLY A 268 -1.97 -3.85 5.41
CA GLY A 268 -1.48 -3.44 4.10
C GLY A 268 -2.53 -3.13 3.04
N MET A 269 -3.81 -3.40 3.33
CA MET A 269 -4.91 -3.05 2.43
C MET A 269 -5.32 -1.57 2.57
N ARG A 270 -5.89 -1.02 1.50
CA ARG A 270 -6.36 0.35 1.38
C ARG A 270 -7.72 0.40 0.72
N ILE A 271 -8.55 1.37 1.07
CA ILE A 271 -9.77 1.67 0.32
C ILE A 271 -9.87 3.14 -0.02
N CYS A 272 -10.39 3.42 -1.21
CA CYS A 272 -10.83 4.75 -1.59
C CYS A 272 -12.34 4.84 -1.40
N LEU A 273 -12.76 5.53 -0.34
CA LEU A 273 -14.16 5.71 0.01
C LEU A 273 -14.59 7.14 -0.32
N ALA A 274 -15.62 7.30 -1.14
CA ALA A 274 -16.28 8.58 -1.35
C ALA A 274 -17.43 8.72 -0.36
N ILE A 275 -17.44 9.76 0.46
CA ILE A 275 -18.48 9.99 1.48
C ILE A 275 -19.22 11.29 1.15
N ARG A 276 -20.56 11.21 1.08
CA ARG A 276 -21.46 12.35 1.07
C ARG A 276 -21.54 12.93 2.48
N ILE A 277 -21.01 14.12 2.67
CA ILE A 277 -21.00 14.77 3.99
C ILE A 277 -22.36 15.43 4.25
N PRO A 278 -23.00 15.15 5.41
CA PRO A 278 -24.31 15.68 5.76
C PRO A 278 -24.28 17.18 6.04
N GLU A 279 -25.40 17.72 6.52
CA GLU A 279 -25.52 19.11 6.94
C GLU A 279 -24.54 19.46 8.08
N VAL A 280 -24.27 20.76 8.24
CA VAL A 280 -23.29 21.27 9.20
C VAL A 280 -23.68 20.86 10.63
N GLY A 281 -22.70 20.43 11.42
CA GLY A 281 -22.89 20.06 12.83
C GLY A 281 -23.25 18.59 13.04
N GLU A 282 -23.56 17.83 11.99
CA GLU A 282 -23.68 16.39 12.08
C GLU A 282 -22.30 15.70 12.13
N GLU A 283 -22.25 14.55 12.79
CA GLU A 283 -21.05 13.73 12.94
C GLU A 283 -21.30 12.31 12.42
N ILE A 284 -20.36 11.80 11.62
CA ILE A 284 -20.32 10.42 11.16
C ILE A 284 -19.29 9.67 12.01
N SER A 285 -19.69 8.52 12.56
CA SER A 285 -18.79 7.62 13.28
C SER A 285 -18.18 6.62 12.31
N LEU A 286 -16.85 6.70 12.12
CA LEU A 286 -16.05 5.67 11.46
C LEU A 286 -15.71 4.59 12.48
N ARG A 287 -15.99 3.32 12.17
CA ARG A 287 -15.90 2.23 13.16
C ARG A 287 -15.23 0.96 12.61
N ASP A 288 -14.74 0.15 13.54
CA ASP A 288 -14.42 -1.27 13.39
C ASP A 288 -15.52 -2.09 14.07
N GLY A 289 -16.49 -2.57 13.29
CA GLY A 289 -17.72 -3.19 13.77
C GLY A 289 -18.52 -2.24 14.67
N PHE A 290 -18.33 -2.37 16.00
CA PHE A 290 -18.97 -1.52 17.00
C PHE A 290 -18.04 -0.49 17.63
N VAL A 291 -16.72 -0.62 17.46
CA VAL A 291 -15.71 0.24 18.08
C VAL A 291 -15.51 1.47 17.23
N ARG A 292 -15.65 2.67 17.79
CA ARG A 292 -15.38 3.92 17.07
C ARG A 292 -13.86 4.07 16.86
N LEU A 293 -13.45 4.23 15.62
CA LEU A 293 -12.07 4.55 15.22
C LEU A 293 -11.83 6.06 15.27
N GLY A 294 -12.82 6.83 14.82
CA GLY A 294 -12.78 8.29 14.81
C GLY A 294 -14.12 8.89 14.38
N THR A 295 -14.15 10.22 14.37
CA THR A 295 -15.33 11.03 14.04
C THR A 295 -15.04 11.87 12.81
N LEU A 296 -15.93 11.82 11.83
CA LEU A 296 -15.93 12.74 10.69
C LEU A 296 -16.97 13.83 10.98
N ARG A 297 -16.52 15.06 11.24
CA ARG A 297 -17.40 16.18 11.60
C ARG A 297 -17.72 17.03 10.39
N SER A 298 -19.01 17.26 10.14
CA SER A 298 -19.46 18.16 9.08
C SER A 298 -19.29 19.63 9.50
N VAL A 299 -18.48 20.38 8.75
CA VAL A 299 -18.22 21.81 8.96
C VAL A 299 -18.78 22.66 7.81
N ALA A 300 -19.04 23.94 8.09
CA ALA A 300 -19.60 24.86 7.12
C ALA A 300 -18.75 24.95 5.85
N SER A 301 -19.41 24.90 4.69
CA SER A 301 -18.83 25.16 3.38
C SER A 301 -19.70 26.19 2.64
N SER A 302 -19.05 27.12 1.94
CA SER A 302 -19.72 28.08 1.06
C SER A 302 -19.99 27.52 -0.34
N ASP A 303 -19.44 26.36 -0.67
CA ASP A 303 -19.56 25.75 -1.99
C ASP A 303 -20.90 25.05 -2.16
N ALA A 304 -21.45 25.10 -3.39
CA ALA A 304 -22.61 24.29 -3.73
C ALA A 304 -22.30 22.79 -3.56
N PRO A 305 -23.27 21.97 -3.10
CA PRO A 305 -23.11 20.52 -2.99
C PRO A 305 -22.56 19.91 -4.27
N SER A 306 -21.58 19.02 -4.17
CA SER A 306 -20.96 18.39 -5.35
C SER A 306 -21.75 17.15 -5.79
N ASP A 307 -21.77 16.81 -7.07
CA ASP A 307 -22.29 15.50 -7.48
C ASP A 307 -21.31 14.36 -7.15
N TRP A 308 -21.77 13.12 -7.29
CA TRP A 308 -20.90 11.94 -7.23
C TRP A 308 -19.95 11.96 -8.44
N PRO A 309 -18.62 11.90 -8.24
CA PRO A 309 -17.67 11.83 -9.34
C PRO A 309 -17.87 10.56 -10.19
N PRO A 310 -17.47 10.57 -11.48
CA PRO A 310 -17.47 9.37 -12.31
C PRO A 310 -16.50 8.31 -11.76
N ALA A 311 -16.63 7.07 -12.24
CA ALA A 311 -15.68 6.00 -11.92
C ALA A 311 -14.24 6.45 -12.22
N LEU A 312 -13.31 6.07 -11.34
CA LEU A 312 -11.89 6.36 -11.55
C LEU A 312 -11.37 5.58 -12.77
N PRO A 313 -10.48 6.17 -13.59
CA PRO A 313 -9.89 5.47 -14.73
C PRO A 313 -9.04 4.29 -14.23
N PRO A 314 -9.17 3.08 -14.81
CA PRO A 314 -8.42 1.92 -14.36
C PRO A 314 -6.92 2.11 -14.56
N ASN A 315 -6.13 1.52 -13.67
CA ASN A 315 -4.67 1.49 -13.77
C ASN A 315 -4.22 0.63 -14.97
N PRO A 316 -3.08 0.97 -15.62
CA PRO A 316 -2.56 0.24 -16.77
C PRO A 316 -1.85 -1.06 -16.35
N ILE A 317 -2.59 -1.97 -15.71
CA ILE A 317 -2.12 -3.29 -15.30
C ILE A 317 -2.36 -4.28 -16.45
N ALA A 318 -1.42 -5.20 -16.66
CA ALA A 318 -1.56 -6.24 -17.68
C ALA A 318 -2.74 -7.17 -17.36
N GLU A 319 -3.69 -7.27 -18.29
CA GLU A 319 -4.86 -8.12 -18.14
C GLU A 319 -4.49 -9.60 -18.40
N PRO A 320 -4.77 -10.53 -17.48
CA PRO A 320 -4.43 -11.94 -17.66
C PRO A 320 -5.36 -12.65 -18.65
N ASP A 321 -4.79 -13.45 -19.55
CA ASP A 321 -5.53 -14.38 -20.41
C ASP A 321 -5.88 -15.63 -19.60
N LEU A 322 -7.13 -15.72 -19.14
CA LEU A 322 -7.59 -16.80 -18.27
C LEU A 322 -7.70 -18.16 -18.98
N GLU A 323 -7.89 -18.17 -20.30
CA GLU A 323 -8.03 -19.42 -21.06
C GLU A 323 -6.68 -20.12 -21.21
N ASN A 324 -5.60 -19.34 -21.38
CA ASN A 324 -4.24 -19.84 -21.58
C ASN A 324 -3.34 -19.77 -20.32
N ALA A 325 -3.89 -19.28 -19.20
CA ALA A 325 -3.13 -19.15 -17.96
C ALA A 325 -2.70 -20.49 -17.36
N GLU A 326 -1.45 -20.55 -16.90
CA GLU A 326 -0.94 -21.71 -16.16
C GLU A 326 -1.36 -21.63 -14.68
N LYS A 327 -1.81 -22.75 -14.13
CA LYS A 327 -2.31 -22.82 -12.74
C LYS A 327 -1.21 -23.25 -11.77
N LEU A 328 -1.00 -22.46 -10.73
CA LEU A 328 -0.12 -22.78 -9.60
C LEU A 328 -0.93 -22.83 -8.31
N ASN A 329 -0.53 -23.71 -7.38
CA ASN A 329 -1.21 -23.87 -6.10
C ASN A 329 -0.31 -23.35 -4.97
N PHE A 330 -0.91 -22.60 -4.05
CA PHE A 330 -0.26 -22.12 -2.83
C PHE A 330 -1.11 -22.48 -1.63
N ASN A 331 -0.61 -23.40 -0.80
CA ASN A 331 -1.21 -23.80 0.46
C ASN A 331 -0.58 -22.98 1.58
N PHE A 332 -1.39 -22.26 2.34
CA PHE A 332 -0.97 -21.53 3.53
C PHE A 332 -1.32 -22.37 4.75
N GLU A 333 -0.32 -22.80 5.50
CA GLU A 333 -0.43 -23.88 6.47
C GLU A 333 0.22 -23.51 7.80
N TRP A 334 -0.20 -24.21 8.86
CA TRP A 334 0.49 -24.22 10.14
C TRP A 334 1.63 -25.25 10.11
N ALA A 335 2.80 -24.91 10.65
CA ALA A 335 3.95 -25.79 10.69
C ALA A 335 3.78 -26.88 11.76
N ALA A 336 3.66 -28.14 11.34
CA ALA A 336 3.39 -29.27 12.24
C ALA A 336 4.47 -29.51 13.33
N LYS A 337 5.70 -29.04 13.10
CA LYS A 337 6.76 -28.96 14.11
C LYS A 337 7.04 -27.50 14.41
N VAL A 338 6.36 -26.95 15.43
CA VAL A 338 6.74 -25.64 15.96
C VAL A 338 8.10 -25.81 16.63
N SER A 339 9.16 -25.35 15.99
CA SER A 339 10.40 -25.08 16.69
C SER A 339 10.21 -23.75 17.41
N VAL A 340 9.68 -23.80 18.65
CA VAL A 340 9.94 -22.72 19.60
C VAL A 340 11.40 -22.91 19.99
N THR A 341 12.29 -22.29 19.22
CA THR A 341 13.72 -22.34 19.49
C THR A 341 13.97 -21.71 20.86
N THR A 342 14.65 -22.43 21.75
CA THR A 342 15.24 -21.86 22.98
C THR A 342 16.49 -21.04 22.67
N ASP A 343 16.89 -21.02 21.40
CA ASP A 343 18.02 -20.27 20.86
C ASP A 343 17.50 -18.89 20.43
N GLN A 344 17.99 -17.83 21.06
CA GLN A 344 17.50 -16.46 20.83
C GLN A 344 17.79 -15.97 19.40
N ASP A 345 18.69 -16.65 18.67
CA ASP A 345 19.18 -16.21 17.36
C ASP A 345 18.42 -16.81 16.16
N ARG A 346 17.43 -17.70 16.38
CA ARG A 346 16.60 -18.25 15.29
C ARG A 346 15.11 -17.94 15.49
N PRO A 347 14.44 -17.31 14.51
CA PRO A 347 13.01 -17.04 14.61
C PRO A 347 12.20 -18.33 14.69
N SER A 348 11.09 -18.28 15.41
CA SER A 348 10.18 -19.43 15.53
C SER A 348 9.52 -19.70 14.17
N SER A 349 9.57 -20.94 13.70
CA SER A 349 8.87 -21.37 12.48
C SER A 349 7.48 -21.91 12.85
N MET A 350 6.45 -21.09 12.71
CA MET A 350 5.05 -21.43 13.02
C MET A 350 4.20 -21.65 11.78
N TRP A 351 4.60 -21.05 10.66
CA TRP A 351 3.81 -20.99 9.43
C TRP A 351 4.64 -21.39 8.22
N GLN A 352 3.97 -21.80 7.14
CA GLN A 352 4.63 -22.26 5.93
C GLN A 352 3.74 -22.09 4.69
N ILE A 353 4.38 -21.96 3.53
CA ILE A 353 3.73 -21.99 2.21
C ILE A 353 4.17 -23.26 1.48
N ASN A 354 3.22 -24.10 1.04
CA ASN A 354 3.48 -25.39 0.39
C ASN A 354 4.48 -26.28 1.17
N GLY A 355 4.30 -26.38 2.49
CA GLY A 355 5.20 -27.15 3.36
C GLY A 355 6.61 -26.57 3.55
N GLN A 356 6.88 -25.35 3.08
CA GLN A 356 8.17 -24.67 3.27
C GLN A 356 7.99 -23.45 4.17
N ALA A 357 8.64 -23.47 5.33
CA ALA A 357 8.70 -22.32 6.24
C ALA A 357 9.90 -21.45 5.88
N TRP A 358 9.65 -20.16 5.79
CA TRP A 358 10.70 -19.18 5.53
C TRP A 358 11.47 -18.81 6.80
N ASP A 359 12.76 -18.56 6.66
CA ASP A 359 13.59 -17.96 7.70
C ASP A 359 13.89 -16.53 7.29
N ILE A 360 13.33 -15.55 8.00
CA ILE A 360 13.50 -14.12 7.70
C ILE A 360 14.98 -13.68 7.80
N THR A 361 15.82 -14.44 8.49
CA THR A 361 17.26 -14.18 8.61
C THR A 361 18.07 -14.76 7.45
N ASP A 362 17.47 -15.58 6.58
CA ASP A 362 18.15 -16.16 5.43
C ASP A 362 18.40 -15.12 4.33
N LYS A 363 19.69 -14.86 4.08
CA LYS A 363 20.17 -13.92 3.07
C LYS A 363 20.26 -14.52 1.66
N THR A 364 20.14 -15.86 1.53
CA THR A 364 20.22 -16.59 0.25
C THR A 364 18.84 -16.86 -0.35
N CYS A 365 17.83 -16.23 0.20
CA CYS A 365 16.45 -16.59 0.00
C CYS A 365 15.94 -16.29 -1.43
N ALA A 366 16.53 -15.30 -2.11
CA ALA A 366 16.32 -15.05 -3.54
C ALA A 366 16.75 -16.23 -4.44
N GLU A 367 17.64 -17.09 -3.97
CA GLU A 367 18.18 -18.22 -4.75
C GLU A 367 17.24 -19.42 -4.77
N ARG A 368 16.21 -19.43 -3.90
CA ARG A 368 15.29 -20.56 -3.71
C ARG A 368 13.83 -20.13 -3.84
N PRO A 369 13.42 -19.57 -4.99
CA PRO A 369 12.03 -19.17 -5.17
C PRO A 369 11.11 -20.40 -5.15
N ILE A 370 9.94 -20.25 -4.53
CA ILE A 370 8.94 -21.32 -4.44
C ILE A 370 8.32 -21.63 -5.81
N ALA A 371 8.36 -20.65 -6.72
CA ALA A 371 7.87 -20.76 -8.09
C ALA A 371 8.72 -19.88 -9.02
N THR A 372 8.83 -20.32 -10.28
CA THR A 372 9.49 -19.56 -11.35
C THR A 372 8.51 -19.37 -12.49
N LEU A 373 8.15 -18.12 -12.76
CA LEU A 373 7.24 -17.70 -13.80
C LEU A 373 8.02 -17.25 -15.03
N LYS A 374 7.40 -17.39 -16.20
CA LYS A 374 7.93 -16.87 -17.47
C LYS A 374 7.41 -15.45 -17.69
N LYS A 375 8.32 -14.52 -17.97
CA LYS A 375 7.97 -13.13 -18.24
C LYS A 375 6.90 -13.00 -19.34
N GLY A 376 5.87 -12.21 -19.07
CA GLY A 376 4.76 -11.92 -19.97
C GLY A 376 3.70 -13.03 -20.08
N LYS A 377 3.86 -14.17 -19.40
CA LYS A 377 2.86 -15.24 -19.38
C LYS A 377 1.80 -14.99 -18.30
N SER A 378 0.56 -15.38 -18.59
CA SER A 378 -0.55 -15.35 -17.62
C SER A 378 -0.53 -16.58 -16.72
N TYR A 379 -0.83 -16.36 -15.44
CA TYR A 379 -0.91 -17.37 -14.40
C TYR A 379 -2.18 -17.21 -13.57
N ILE A 380 -2.72 -18.32 -13.08
CA ILE A 380 -3.76 -18.36 -12.06
C ILE A 380 -3.17 -19.01 -10.83
N PHE A 381 -3.21 -18.30 -9.70
CA PHE A 381 -2.82 -18.81 -8.40
C PHE A 381 -4.07 -19.26 -7.64
N GLU A 382 -4.10 -20.54 -7.28
CA GLU A 382 -5.08 -21.09 -6.36
C GLU A 382 -4.53 -20.96 -4.94
N LEU A 383 -5.06 -19.98 -4.21
CA LEU A 383 -4.69 -19.66 -2.82
C LEU A 383 -5.56 -20.48 -1.87
N LYS A 384 -4.97 -21.38 -1.10
CA LYS A 384 -5.70 -22.27 -0.18
C LYS A 384 -5.27 -22.00 1.25
N ASN A 385 -6.17 -21.43 2.04
CA ASN A 385 -5.97 -21.31 3.46
C ASN A 385 -6.30 -22.65 4.12
N MET A 386 -5.29 -23.34 4.65
CA MET A 386 -5.44 -24.62 5.33
C MET A 386 -5.59 -24.44 6.85
N THR A 387 -5.82 -23.21 7.31
CA THR A 387 -5.85 -22.84 8.73
C THR A 387 -7.20 -22.21 9.13
N GLN A 388 -7.42 -22.07 10.44
CA GLN A 388 -8.60 -21.42 11.03
C GLN A 388 -8.43 -19.90 11.24
N TYR A 389 -7.34 -19.32 10.73
CA TYR A 389 -7.01 -17.91 10.86
C TYR A 389 -6.95 -17.26 9.49
N GLN A 390 -7.25 -15.97 9.39
CA GLN A 390 -7.23 -15.24 8.12
C GLN A 390 -5.82 -14.75 7.80
N HIS A 391 -5.51 -14.59 6.51
CA HIS A 391 -4.20 -14.13 6.06
C HIS A 391 -4.37 -13.10 4.94
N PRO A 392 -3.99 -11.81 5.13
CA PRO A 392 -3.85 -10.87 4.02
C PRO A 392 -2.64 -11.27 3.17
N ILE A 393 -2.86 -11.98 2.07
CA ILE A 393 -1.78 -12.46 1.19
C ILE A 393 -1.38 -11.36 0.23
N HIS A 394 -0.13 -10.91 0.33
CA HIS A 394 0.47 -9.82 -0.41
C HIS A 394 1.50 -10.33 -1.43
N LEU A 395 1.55 -9.68 -2.61
CA LEU A 395 2.55 -9.93 -3.65
C LEU A 395 3.26 -8.63 -4.03
N HIS A 396 4.59 -8.67 -4.05
CA HIS A 396 5.42 -7.54 -4.47
C HIS A 396 5.51 -7.42 -6.00
N GLY A 397 5.81 -6.21 -6.47
CA GLY A 397 6.22 -5.91 -7.86
C GLY A 397 5.14 -6.04 -8.93
N MET A 398 4.01 -6.68 -8.63
CA MET A 398 2.89 -6.93 -9.53
C MET A 398 1.57 -6.72 -8.78
N SER A 399 0.48 -6.58 -9.53
CA SER A 399 -0.88 -6.66 -9.00
C SER A 399 -1.59 -7.85 -9.66
N PHE A 400 -2.49 -8.48 -8.93
CA PHE A 400 -3.27 -9.61 -9.41
C PHE A 400 -4.76 -9.30 -9.39
N LYS A 401 -5.52 -9.96 -10.27
CA LYS A 401 -6.96 -9.86 -10.39
C LYS A 401 -7.63 -10.98 -9.61
N VAL A 402 -8.52 -10.66 -8.69
CA VAL A 402 -9.31 -11.66 -7.96
C VAL A 402 -10.44 -12.14 -8.86
N ILE A 403 -10.47 -13.43 -9.19
CA ILE A 403 -11.40 -14.01 -10.17
C ILE A 403 -12.39 -15.02 -9.57
N GLY A 404 -12.13 -15.53 -8.36
CA GLY A 404 -13.01 -16.51 -7.74
C GLY A 404 -12.71 -16.75 -6.27
N SER A 405 -13.73 -17.18 -5.53
CA SER A 405 -13.62 -17.60 -4.13
C SER A 405 -14.73 -18.61 -3.82
N ASN A 406 -14.47 -19.55 -2.92
CA ASN A 406 -15.51 -20.43 -2.37
C ASN A 406 -16.30 -19.79 -1.22
N ARG A 407 -15.92 -18.60 -0.75
CA ARG A 407 -16.58 -17.86 0.35
C ARG A 407 -17.30 -16.60 -0.12
N HIS A 408 -16.81 -15.99 -1.20
CA HIS A 408 -17.30 -14.71 -1.69
C HIS A 408 -17.81 -14.86 -3.14
N ASP A 409 -18.97 -14.27 -3.44
CA ASP A 409 -19.50 -14.21 -4.81
C ASP A 409 -18.82 -13.08 -5.58
N ILE A 410 -17.85 -13.44 -6.44
CA ILE A 410 -17.05 -12.49 -7.22
C ILE A 410 -17.81 -12.10 -8.48
N LYS A 411 -18.73 -11.13 -8.36
CA LYS A 411 -19.52 -10.63 -9.49
C LYS A 411 -18.71 -9.82 -10.49
N GLU A 412 -17.80 -8.99 -9.97
CA GLU A 412 -16.90 -8.15 -10.75
C GLU A 412 -15.48 -8.37 -10.22
N PRO A 413 -14.61 -9.04 -11.00
CA PRO A 413 -13.20 -9.19 -10.67
C PRO A 413 -12.50 -7.84 -10.52
N TRP A 414 -11.64 -7.70 -9.51
CA TRP A 414 -10.88 -6.47 -9.25
C TRP A 414 -9.38 -6.76 -9.14
N PHE A 415 -8.56 -5.75 -9.45
CA PHE A 415 -7.12 -5.82 -9.20
C PHE A 415 -6.79 -5.41 -7.77
N THR A 416 -5.76 -6.03 -7.20
CA THR A 416 -5.17 -5.69 -5.90
C THR A 416 -3.74 -6.26 -5.81
N ASP A 417 -2.92 -5.74 -4.92
CA ASP A 417 -1.66 -6.37 -4.49
C ASP A 417 -1.84 -7.29 -3.26
N THR A 418 -2.99 -7.22 -2.57
CA THR A 418 -3.24 -7.92 -1.32
C THR A 418 -4.65 -8.53 -1.27
N TYR A 419 -4.75 -9.84 -1.04
CA TYR A 419 -6.03 -10.53 -0.87
C TYR A 419 -6.22 -11.01 0.56
N LEU A 420 -7.28 -10.55 1.23
CA LEU A 420 -7.65 -11.07 2.54
C LEU A 420 -8.24 -12.48 2.42
N LEU A 421 -7.39 -13.48 2.56
CA LEU A 421 -7.75 -14.89 2.47
C LEU A 421 -8.37 -15.37 3.78
N GLY A 422 -9.67 -15.58 3.77
CA GLY A 422 -10.46 -16.01 4.92
C GLY A 422 -10.21 -17.47 5.34
N LYS A 423 -10.83 -17.85 6.46
CA LYS A 423 -10.68 -19.17 7.07
C LYS A 423 -11.16 -20.28 6.15
N ASN A 424 -10.31 -21.29 5.91
CA ASN A 424 -10.58 -22.41 4.98
C ASN A 424 -10.99 -21.95 3.56
N GLU A 425 -10.64 -20.72 3.19
CA GLU A 425 -10.97 -20.17 1.89
C GLU A 425 -10.06 -20.76 0.81
N ARG A 426 -10.65 -20.96 -0.36
CA ARG A 426 -9.95 -21.20 -1.62
C ARG A 426 -10.31 -20.08 -2.56
N ALA A 427 -9.33 -19.26 -2.88
CA ALA A 427 -9.48 -18.15 -3.79
C ALA A 427 -8.61 -18.35 -5.04
N GLN A 428 -9.07 -17.79 -6.15
CA GLN A 428 -8.35 -17.76 -7.40
C GLN A 428 -8.00 -16.32 -7.72
N VAL A 429 -6.71 -16.07 -7.89
CA VAL A 429 -6.19 -14.79 -8.37
C VAL A 429 -5.41 -15.02 -9.67
N ALA A 430 -5.49 -14.09 -10.61
CA ALA A 430 -4.85 -14.20 -11.91
C ALA A 430 -3.93 -12.99 -12.15
N LEU A 431 -2.78 -13.21 -12.77
CA LEU A 431 -1.83 -12.15 -13.07
C LEU A 431 -1.05 -12.45 -14.34
N VAL A 432 -0.45 -11.40 -14.91
CA VAL A 432 0.61 -11.52 -15.91
C VAL A 432 1.93 -11.30 -15.19
N ALA A 433 2.91 -12.18 -15.39
CA ALA A 433 4.25 -12.01 -14.83
C ALA A 433 5.02 -10.95 -15.65
N ASP A 434 4.62 -9.69 -15.57
CA ASP A 434 5.12 -8.61 -16.44
C ASP A 434 6.38 -7.90 -15.89
N ASN A 435 6.63 -8.00 -14.59
CA ASN A 435 7.76 -7.38 -13.92
C ASN A 435 8.87 -8.41 -13.62
N PRO A 436 10.03 -8.38 -14.31
CA PRO A 436 11.11 -9.34 -14.10
C PRO A 436 11.80 -9.15 -12.74
N GLY A 437 12.24 -10.25 -12.13
CA GLY A 437 12.91 -10.21 -10.84
C GLY A 437 12.42 -11.29 -9.88
N THR A 438 12.88 -11.22 -8.62
CA THR A 438 12.45 -12.13 -7.55
C THR A 438 11.62 -11.35 -6.54
N TRP A 439 10.33 -11.66 -6.46
CA TRP A 439 9.35 -10.88 -5.72
C TRP A 439 8.88 -11.61 -4.48
N MET A 440 8.78 -10.91 -3.35
CA MET A 440 8.25 -11.50 -2.13
C MET A 440 6.75 -11.76 -2.26
N PHE A 441 6.31 -12.85 -1.66
CA PHE A 441 4.93 -13.31 -1.63
C PHE A 441 4.62 -13.88 -0.23
N HIS A 442 3.81 -13.18 0.56
CA HIS A 442 3.73 -13.47 1.98
C HIS A 442 2.39 -13.03 2.60
N CYS A 443 2.14 -13.47 3.83
CA CYS A 443 1.09 -12.91 4.66
C CYS A 443 1.53 -11.55 5.21
N HIS A 444 0.66 -10.55 5.17
CA HIS A 444 0.90 -9.19 5.69
C HIS A 444 0.46 -9.02 7.15
N VAL A 445 0.06 -10.10 7.83
CA VAL A 445 0.18 -10.13 9.29
C VAL A 445 1.67 -10.31 9.58
N ILE A 446 2.33 -9.26 10.06
CA ILE A 446 3.80 -9.18 10.15
C ILE A 446 4.39 -10.30 11.02
N ASP A 447 3.71 -10.67 12.11
CA ASP A 447 4.07 -11.85 12.90
C ASP A 447 4.12 -13.13 12.06
N HIS A 448 3.12 -13.33 11.19
CA HIS A 448 3.04 -14.55 10.37
C HIS A 448 4.17 -14.55 9.34
N MET A 449 4.49 -13.40 8.75
CA MET A 449 5.63 -13.22 7.85
C MET A 449 6.94 -13.61 8.52
N GLU A 450 7.24 -13.02 9.69
CA GLU A 450 8.50 -13.25 10.42
C GLU A 450 8.62 -14.68 10.95
N THR A 451 7.49 -15.33 11.22
CA THR A 451 7.45 -16.72 11.72
C THR A 451 7.19 -17.76 10.63
N GLY A 452 7.41 -17.38 9.35
CA GLY A 452 7.65 -18.31 8.25
C GLY A 452 6.63 -18.28 7.10
N LEU A 453 5.56 -17.50 7.17
CA LEU A 453 4.52 -17.42 6.14
C LEU A 453 4.91 -16.47 4.99
N MET A 454 6.10 -16.67 4.44
CA MET A 454 6.68 -15.92 3.35
C MET A 454 7.29 -16.87 2.30
N ALA A 455 7.34 -16.43 1.06
CA ALA A 455 8.04 -17.09 -0.02
C ALA A 455 8.52 -16.04 -1.04
N ALA A 456 9.32 -16.48 -2.01
CA ALA A 456 9.73 -15.66 -3.14
C ALA A 456 9.29 -16.29 -4.46
N ILE A 457 8.87 -15.49 -5.42
CA ILE A 457 8.49 -15.91 -6.77
C ILE A 457 9.41 -15.22 -7.77
N ALA A 458 10.11 -15.99 -8.59
CA ALA A 458 10.97 -15.46 -9.65
C ALA A 458 10.18 -15.27 -10.96
N VAL A 459 10.47 -14.20 -11.69
CA VAL A 459 9.96 -13.92 -13.04
C VAL A 459 11.16 -13.79 -13.97
N VAL A 460 11.31 -14.75 -14.89
CA VAL A 460 12.47 -14.89 -15.79
C VAL A 460 12.13 -14.85 -17.27
#